data_AF-A0A5N8W390-F1
#
_entry.id   AF-A0A5N8W390-F1
#
_cell.length_a   1.000
_cell.length_b   1.000
_cell.length_c   1.000
_cell.angle_alpha   90.00
_cell.angle_beta   90.00
_cell.angle_gamma   90.00
#
_symmetry.space_group_name_H-M   'P 1'
#
loop_
_entity.id
_entity.type
_entity.pdbx_description
1 polymer ?
#
loop_
_entity_poly.entity_id
_entity_poly.type
_entity_poly.pdbx_seq_one_letter_code
_entity_poly.pdbx_strand_id
1 'polypeptide(L)'
;MSALNRRSFLTSAVAVSAALTLGGALDSLPAYAAAPANRPGRAWLRDARIGLFLHWGMRTVPEYTDVEAWEARVTGDGWSAGYWVDEAIKLHASYLVLASFHSRLGYARTWPSRIPGSPRTQRDFLGELIAAAKDKGLKVVLYMTDDPQWHNESGFEYLDSAAYSAHKGQSVDLTTRDGFGMFSYDNFVEVMADYPDLAGFWIDNDNAYWEQSGLYERIRRERPEMTLSNNNEDTPIMDMVSHEQKSGMLPDYDYAAATWTPLPRLAEGCFTTAGRWWYNGTDNTVNEALTLRRIISNCGASIRSLVAEGAQHGGRFPARTEAFNNAAKTWLDGVWGSLRGTEGGGYLYGGLQPGRLPDDGFVTVTVDRDDPTTQYLHITTRPSGDTVEVRDNAHTVRRVEDFRTGRRLAFEQRDGCLTVSGITRWDPYDTVLKIRTAPRRTVLIPPDGITATATSSASGFPAANLVDGDFTTYWDAGDTIPVSVTLDVGRVRHLAYLALNQREWSPTQNRETFGRKEDSARIKDYRVFTSDDGVTWSQEPVAAGVLESAKGVRFIDLGVRCRYARLDVDSTWAAETVPAFYRKLRIDHVGVATHHPRGGGRG
;
A
#
# COMPACT_ATOMS: atom_id res chain seq x y z
N MET A 1 72.02 19.30 13.61
CA MET A 1 73.23 18.46 13.52
C MET A 1 73.58 18.05 14.94
N SER A 2 73.87 16.81 15.34
CA SER A 2 73.80 15.48 14.72
C SER A 2 74.56 14.54 15.67
N ALA A 3 73.89 13.59 16.32
CA ALA A 3 74.55 12.59 17.17
C ALA A 3 73.76 11.27 17.12
N LEU A 4 74.44 10.17 16.77
CA LEU A 4 73.89 8.81 16.85
C LEU A 4 74.55 8.10 18.03
N ASN A 5 73.77 7.28 18.76
CA ASN A 5 74.11 5.92 19.24
C ASN A 5 73.14 5.48 20.36
N ARG A 6 72.92 4.18 20.65
CA ARG A 6 72.80 2.95 19.84
C ARG A 6 72.52 1.79 20.82
N ARG A 7 71.39 1.08 20.69
CA ARG A 7 71.12 -0.28 21.24
C ARG A 7 71.08 -0.34 22.80
N SER A 8 70.44 -1.29 23.48
CA SER A 8 70.28 -2.75 23.27
C SER A 8 68.89 -3.23 23.76
N PHE A 9 68.21 -4.20 23.12
CA PHE A 9 68.29 -5.68 23.30
C PHE A 9 68.08 -6.15 24.76
N LEU A 10 67.35 -7.24 25.10
CA LEU A 10 66.62 -8.30 24.35
C LEU A 10 65.16 -8.44 24.97
N THR A 11 64.24 -9.40 24.74
CA THR A 11 64.12 -10.66 23.94
C THR A 11 62.62 -11.04 23.75
N SER A 12 62.30 -11.95 22.82
CA SER A 12 61.19 -12.95 22.85
C SER A 12 59.70 -12.50 22.84
N ALA A 13 58.76 -13.22 22.21
CA ALA A 13 58.87 -14.30 21.21
C ALA A 13 57.54 -14.53 20.44
N VAL A 14 57.66 -14.97 19.19
CA VAL A 14 56.75 -15.82 18.37
C VAL A 14 55.22 -15.62 18.50
N ALA A 15 54.62 -15.10 17.42
CA ALA A 15 53.51 -15.76 16.72
C ALA A 15 53.43 -15.25 15.27
N VAL A 16 53.52 -16.14 14.28
CA VAL A 16 53.14 -15.85 12.88
C VAL A 16 51.91 -16.68 12.57
N SER A 17 50.79 -16.02 12.33
CA SER A 17 49.54 -16.64 11.88
C SER A 17 49.15 -16.06 10.54
N ALA A 18 48.66 -16.92 9.63
CA ALA A 18 48.42 -16.56 8.24
C ALA A 18 47.27 -15.56 8.09
N ALA A 19 47.44 -14.61 7.16
CA ALA A 19 46.35 -13.77 6.70
C ALA A 19 45.39 -14.59 5.82
N LEU A 20 44.34 -15.16 6.42
CA LEU A 20 43.17 -15.58 5.65
C LEU A 20 42.48 -14.32 5.14
N THR A 21 42.60 -14.04 3.84
CA THR A 21 41.71 -13.14 3.13
C THR A 21 40.34 -13.80 2.99
N LEU A 22 39.61 -13.88 4.10
CA LEU A 22 38.16 -14.08 4.09
C LEU A 22 37.55 -12.87 3.40
N GLY A 23 37.34 -13.00 2.08
CA GLY A 23 36.37 -12.19 1.35
C GLY A 23 34.99 -12.51 1.90
N GLY A 24 34.64 -11.92 3.03
CA GLY A 24 33.28 -11.96 3.53
C GLY A 24 32.37 -11.40 2.45
N ALA A 25 31.32 -12.15 2.10
CA ALA A 25 30.26 -11.59 1.29
C ALA A 25 29.76 -10.33 1.99
N LEU A 26 29.83 -9.19 1.30
CA LEU A 26 29.00 -8.06 1.65
C LEU A 26 27.58 -8.52 1.33
N ASP A 27 26.89 -9.04 2.34
CA ASP A 27 25.45 -9.30 2.24
C ASP A 27 24.80 -8.02 1.76
N SER A 28 24.31 -8.05 0.51
CA SER A 28 23.66 -6.92 -0.12
C SER A 28 22.27 -6.79 0.48
N LEU A 29 22.23 -6.28 1.72
CA LEU A 29 21.02 -5.82 2.38
C LEU A 29 20.23 -5.01 1.35
N PRO A 30 18.99 -5.40 1.01
CA PRO A 30 18.21 -4.69 0.01
C PRO A 30 18.01 -3.27 0.53
N ALA A 31 18.69 -2.33 -0.12
CA ALA A 31 18.73 -0.97 0.37
C ALA A 31 17.35 -0.34 0.19
N TYR A 32 16.57 -0.32 1.28
CA TYR A 32 15.37 0.51 1.45
C TYR A 32 15.73 2.01 1.52
N ALA A 33 16.79 2.41 0.81
CA ALA A 33 17.25 3.77 0.65
C ALA A 33 16.30 4.50 -0.31
N ALA A 34 15.47 5.38 0.25
CA ALA A 34 14.61 6.35 -0.44
C ALA A 34 13.82 5.78 -1.64
N ALA A 35 12.54 5.43 -1.42
CA ALA A 35 11.62 5.10 -2.51
C ALA A 35 11.73 6.14 -3.65
N PRO A 36 11.91 5.71 -4.92
CA PRO A 36 12.50 6.54 -5.97
C PRO A 36 11.67 7.81 -6.23
N ALA A 37 12.12 8.92 -5.64
CA ALA A 37 11.39 10.18 -5.59
C ALA A 37 11.18 10.74 -7.01
N ASN A 38 9.91 11.03 -7.33
CA ASN A 38 9.48 11.80 -8.50
C ASN A 38 10.26 11.55 -9.81
N ARG A 39 10.26 10.30 -10.32
CA ARG A 39 10.49 10.10 -11.77
C ARG A 39 9.26 10.62 -12.54
N PRO A 40 9.35 11.71 -13.33
CA PRO A 40 8.16 12.46 -13.76
C PRO A 40 7.12 11.65 -14.55
N GLY A 41 7.57 10.74 -15.44
CA GLY A 41 6.67 9.91 -16.26
C GLY A 41 5.72 9.00 -15.47
N ARG A 42 5.98 8.78 -14.18
CA ARG A 42 5.21 7.89 -13.29
C ARG A 42 4.47 8.63 -12.17
N ALA A 43 4.48 9.97 -12.21
CA ALA A 43 3.76 10.80 -11.24
C ALA A 43 2.24 10.55 -11.27
N TRP A 44 1.67 10.20 -12.43
CA TRP A 44 0.26 9.86 -12.57
C TRP A 44 -0.19 8.74 -11.62
N LEU A 45 0.66 7.76 -11.31
CA LEU A 45 0.34 6.67 -10.38
C LEU A 45 0.33 7.14 -8.91
N ARG A 46 1.05 8.22 -8.57
CA ARG A 46 0.93 8.90 -7.27
C ARG A 46 -0.40 9.64 -7.17
N ASP A 47 -0.85 10.28 -8.24
CA ASP A 47 -2.13 11.01 -8.29
C ASP A 47 -3.35 10.09 -8.38
N ALA A 48 -3.21 8.91 -8.98
CA ALA A 48 -4.28 7.91 -9.10
C ALA A 48 -4.81 7.47 -7.73
N ARG A 49 -6.11 7.15 -7.68
CA ARG A 49 -6.80 6.58 -6.51
C ARG A 49 -7.53 5.29 -6.83
N ILE A 50 -8.05 5.16 -8.06
CA ILE A 50 -8.81 4.00 -8.53
C ILE A 50 -8.25 3.57 -9.90
N GLY A 51 -8.20 2.25 -10.13
CA GLY A 51 -7.96 1.62 -11.43
C GLY A 51 -9.01 0.53 -11.69
N LEU A 52 -9.25 0.19 -12.97
CA LEU A 52 -10.19 -0.87 -13.38
C LEU A 52 -9.42 -2.09 -13.91
N PHE A 53 -9.63 -3.28 -13.34
CA PHE A 53 -8.92 -4.51 -13.70
C PHE A 53 -9.80 -5.42 -14.57
N LEU A 54 -9.60 -5.36 -15.88
CA LEU A 54 -10.39 -6.04 -16.89
C LEU A 54 -9.91 -7.47 -17.08
N HIS A 55 -10.70 -8.44 -16.64
CA HIS A 55 -10.42 -9.87 -16.83
C HIS A 55 -11.28 -10.43 -17.98
N TRP A 56 -10.62 -10.74 -19.11
CA TRP A 56 -11.31 -11.10 -20.35
C TRP A 56 -10.40 -11.83 -21.34
N GLY A 57 -10.80 -13.01 -21.82
CA GLY A 57 -10.02 -13.78 -22.80
C GLY A 57 -10.81 -14.92 -23.43
N MET A 58 -10.12 -15.87 -24.06
CA MET A 58 -10.74 -17.00 -24.75
C MET A 58 -11.54 -17.92 -23.81
N ARG A 59 -11.13 -18.01 -22.53
CA ARG A 59 -11.83 -18.79 -21.49
C ARG A 59 -12.84 -17.97 -20.66
N THR A 60 -13.16 -16.74 -21.08
CA THR A 60 -14.44 -16.11 -20.71
C THR A 60 -15.58 -17.04 -21.13
N VAL A 61 -16.62 -17.22 -20.30
CA VAL A 61 -17.67 -18.21 -20.55
C VAL A 61 -18.69 -17.73 -21.62
N PRO A 62 -19.03 -18.54 -22.64
CA PRO A 62 -18.52 -19.89 -22.96
C PRO A 62 -17.10 -19.91 -23.54
N GLU A 63 -16.28 -20.87 -23.10
CA GLU A 63 -14.88 -21.02 -23.51
C GLU A 63 -14.71 -21.34 -25.02
N TYR A 64 -13.72 -20.71 -25.65
CA TYR A 64 -13.30 -20.92 -27.03
C TYR A 64 -11.89 -21.50 -27.10
N THR A 65 -11.69 -22.54 -27.92
CA THR A 65 -10.37 -23.09 -28.24
C THR A 65 -9.78 -22.55 -29.54
N ASP A 66 -10.62 -21.98 -30.41
CA ASP A 66 -10.22 -21.28 -31.64
C ASP A 66 -10.26 -19.76 -31.42
N VAL A 67 -9.12 -19.11 -31.70
CA VAL A 67 -8.97 -17.66 -31.54
C VAL A 67 -9.66 -16.87 -32.65
N GLU A 68 -9.79 -17.46 -33.85
CA GLU A 68 -10.44 -16.81 -34.99
C GLU A 68 -11.97 -16.81 -34.80
N ALA A 69 -12.55 -17.93 -34.34
CA ALA A 69 -13.94 -17.96 -33.86
C ALA A 69 -14.19 -17.06 -32.64
N TRP A 70 -13.24 -16.95 -31.71
CA TRP A 70 -13.37 -16.04 -30.56
C TRP A 70 -13.33 -14.57 -30.99
N GLU A 71 -12.39 -14.16 -31.83
CA GLU A 71 -12.28 -12.79 -32.36
C GLU A 71 -13.51 -12.39 -33.19
N ALA A 72 -14.02 -13.33 -34.01
CA ALA A 72 -15.26 -13.16 -34.74
C ALA A 72 -16.47 -13.01 -33.82
N ARG A 73 -16.55 -13.78 -32.72
CA ARG A 73 -17.58 -13.64 -31.68
C ARG A 73 -17.51 -12.28 -31.00
N VAL A 74 -16.34 -11.88 -30.53
CA VAL A 74 -16.05 -10.60 -29.86
C VAL A 74 -16.45 -9.42 -30.75
N THR A 75 -16.05 -9.44 -32.02
CA THR A 75 -16.34 -8.36 -32.96
C THR A 75 -17.82 -8.36 -33.37
N GLY A 76 -18.42 -9.53 -33.57
CA GLY A 76 -19.85 -9.68 -33.88
C GLY A 76 -20.80 -9.28 -32.76
N ASP A 77 -20.37 -9.40 -31.50
CA ASP A 77 -21.10 -8.87 -30.32
C ASP A 77 -20.95 -7.34 -30.14
N GLY A 78 -20.17 -6.66 -30.99
CA GLY A 78 -20.00 -5.21 -30.93
C GLY A 78 -19.06 -4.72 -29.84
N TRP A 79 -18.01 -5.49 -29.50
CA TRP A 79 -16.95 -5.03 -28.59
C TRP A 79 -16.39 -3.66 -29.01
N SER A 80 -16.16 -2.79 -28.04
CA SER A 80 -15.46 -1.51 -28.23
C SER A 80 -14.64 -1.12 -27.00
N ALA A 81 -13.43 -0.63 -27.24
CA ALA A 81 -12.58 -0.02 -26.22
C ALA A 81 -13.26 1.15 -25.49
N GLY A 82 -14.03 1.96 -26.23
CA GLY A 82 -14.75 3.12 -25.68
C GLY A 82 -15.68 2.76 -24.52
N TYR A 83 -16.35 1.60 -24.58
CA TYR A 83 -17.19 1.12 -23.49
C TYR A 83 -16.38 0.90 -22.20
N TRP A 84 -15.26 0.18 -22.25
CA TRP A 84 -14.41 -0.06 -21.07
C TRP A 84 -13.83 1.23 -20.48
N VAL A 85 -13.49 2.19 -21.34
CA VAL A 85 -13.00 3.51 -20.89
C VAL A 85 -14.12 4.33 -20.24
N ASP A 86 -15.34 4.30 -20.78
CA ASP A 86 -16.48 4.98 -20.18
C ASP A 86 -16.88 4.33 -18.82
N GLU A 87 -16.79 3.01 -18.68
CA GLU A 87 -16.95 2.32 -17.38
C GLU A 87 -15.84 2.70 -16.37
N ALA A 88 -14.57 2.79 -16.82
CA ALA A 88 -13.48 3.27 -15.98
C ALA A 88 -13.71 4.72 -15.50
N ILE A 89 -14.24 5.59 -16.37
CA ILE A 89 -14.61 6.97 -16.04
C ILE A 89 -15.75 7.02 -15.02
N LYS A 90 -16.73 6.11 -15.07
CA LYS A 90 -17.78 6.00 -14.03
C LYS A 90 -17.18 5.78 -12.65
N LEU A 91 -16.14 4.96 -12.55
CA LEU A 91 -15.41 4.69 -11.30
C LEU A 91 -14.38 5.77 -10.93
N HIS A 92 -14.30 6.89 -11.66
CA HIS A 92 -13.20 7.89 -11.55
C HIS A 92 -11.80 7.27 -11.64
N ALA A 93 -11.66 6.14 -12.33
CA ALA A 93 -10.40 5.44 -12.49
C ALA A 93 -9.43 6.25 -13.36
N SER A 94 -8.15 6.25 -12.97
CA SER A 94 -7.08 6.92 -13.74
C SER A 94 -6.39 5.98 -14.72
N TYR A 95 -6.61 4.67 -14.58
CA TYR A 95 -5.97 3.62 -15.37
C TYR A 95 -6.85 2.37 -15.48
N LEU A 96 -6.60 1.60 -16.53
CA LEU A 96 -7.11 0.25 -16.72
C LEU A 96 -5.93 -0.74 -16.71
N VAL A 97 -6.12 -1.91 -16.12
CA VAL A 97 -5.21 -3.06 -16.24
C VAL A 97 -5.91 -4.12 -17.07
N LEU A 98 -5.33 -4.55 -18.20
CA LEU A 98 -5.93 -5.55 -19.10
C LEU A 98 -5.32 -6.93 -18.86
N ALA A 99 -6.09 -7.86 -18.31
CA ALA A 99 -5.74 -9.27 -18.12
C ALA A 99 -6.44 -10.15 -19.18
N SER A 100 -5.84 -10.19 -20.38
CA SER A 100 -6.17 -11.15 -21.45
C SER A 100 -5.08 -12.21 -21.63
N PHE A 101 -3.81 -11.79 -21.56
CA PHE A 101 -2.65 -12.69 -21.49
C PHE A 101 -2.49 -13.29 -20.07
N HIS A 102 -3.53 -14.00 -19.65
CA HIS A 102 -3.68 -14.62 -18.34
C HIS A 102 -3.88 -16.13 -18.50
N SER A 103 -3.18 -16.89 -17.68
CA SER A 103 -3.16 -18.35 -17.70
C SER A 103 -4.54 -18.97 -17.60
N ARG A 104 -5.36 -18.48 -16.66
CA ARG A 104 -6.77 -18.87 -16.51
C ARG A 104 -7.68 -18.47 -17.66
N LEU A 105 -7.27 -17.55 -18.53
CA LEU A 105 -8.07 -17.01 -19.63
C LEU A 105 -7.65 -17.47 -21.03
N GLY A 106 -6.73 -18.44 -21.11
CA GLY A 106 -6.31 -19.06 -22.38
C GLY A 106 -5.14 -18.35 -23.06
N TYR A 107 -4.33 -17.59 -22.32
CA TYR A 107 -3.10 -16.95 -22.81
C TYR A 107 -3.35 -16.07 -24.05
N ALA A 108 -4.53 -15.45 -24.11
CA ALA A 108 -5.05 -14.77 -25.29
C ALA A 108 -4.38 -13.40 -25.45
N ARG A 109 -3.48 -13.28 -26.41
CA ARG A 109 -2.79 -12.02 -26.72
C ARG A 109 -3.69 -11.19 -27.62
N THR A 110 -4.31 -10.17 -27.04
CA THR A 110 -5.32 -9.31 -27.69
C THR A 110 -4.70 -8.23 -28.58
N TRP A 111 -3.61 -8.59 -29.27
CA TRP A 111 -2.83 -7.79 -30.20
C TRP A 111 -2.25 -8.68 -31.31
N PRO A 112 -1.98 -8.13 -32.52
CA PRO A 112 -1.40 -8.86 -33.65
C PRO A 112 0.10 -9.18 -33.47
N SER A 113 0.42 -9.99 -32.47
CA SER A 113 1.77 -10.44 -32.16
C SER A 113 2.45 -11.13 -33.36
N ARG A 114 3.76 -10.95 -33.47
CA ARG A 114 4.64 -11.64 -34.45
C ARG A 114 5.24 -12.92 -33.86
N ILE A 115 5.11 -13.11 -32.55
CA ILE A 115 5.69 -14.24 -31.80
C ILE A 115 4.65 -15.37 -31.75
N PRO A 116 4.91 -16.57 -32.31
CA PRO A 116 4.05 -17.74 -32.11
C PRO A 116 4.25 -18.32 -30.70
N GLY A 117 3.31 -19.15 -30.22
CA GLY A 117 3.43 -19.85 -28.94
C GLY A 117 2.16 -19.83 -28.07
N SER A 118 1.25 -18.89 -28.30
CA SER A 118 -0.12 -18.91 -27.74
C SER A 118 -1.11 -18.21 -28.70
N PRO A 119 -2.44 -18.29 -28.47
CA PRO A 119 -3.42 -17.52 -29.22
C PRO A 119 -3.10 -16.02 -29.31
N ARG A 120 -3.41 -15.45 -30.47
CA ARG A 120 -3.31 -14.01 -30.73
C ARG A 120 -4.39 -13.56 -31.72
N THR A 121 -4.90 -12.36 -31.55
CA THR A 121 -5.90 -11.77 -32.45
C THR A 121 -5.25 -11.09 -33.66
N GLN A 122 -5.97 -10.95 -34.77
CA GLN A 122 -5.56 -10.12 -35.91
C GLN A 122 -5.94 -8.65 -35.68
N ARG A 123 -7.10 -8.39 -35.07
CA ARG A 123 -7.51 -7.09 -34.56
C ARG A 123 -6.70 -6.69 -33.33
N ASP A 124 -6.33 -5.41 -33.27
CA ASP A 124 -5.52 -4.84 -32.21
C ASP A 124 -6.38 -4.24 -31.07
N PHE A 125 -7.03 -5.12 -30.31
CA PHE A 125 -7.87 -4.71 -29.18
C PHE A 125 -7.08 -3.95 -28.09
N LEU A 126 -5.79 -4.30 -27.90
CA LEU A 126 -4.88 -3.60 -26.98
C LEU A 126 -4.59 -2.17 -27.47
N GLY A 127 -4.23 -1.99 -28.75
CA GLY A 127 -4.00 -0.68 -29.35
C GLY A 127 -5.26 0.19 -29.37
N GLU A 128 -6.42 -0.38 -29.71
CA GLU A 128 -7.72 0.30 -29.62
C GLU A 128 -8.02 0.77 -28.18
N LEU A 129 -7.70 -0.04 -27.16
CA LEU A 129 -7.88 0.33 -25.75
C LEU A 129 -6.91 1.43 -25.30
N ILE A 130 -5.64 1.34 -25.69
CA ILE A 130 -4.63 2.36 -25.39
C ILE A 130 -5.03 3.71 -26.00
N ALA A 131 -5.47 3.73 -27.26
CA ALA A 131 -5.91 4.93 -27.94
C ALA A 131 -7.15 5.55 -27.27
N ALA A 132 -8.21 4.76 -27.05
CA ALA A 132 -9.45 5.24 -26.43
C ALA A 132 -9.24 5.75 -25.00
N ALA A 133 -8.37 5.10 -24.21
CA ALA A 133 -8.02 5.53 -22.87
C ALA A 133 -7.24 6.87 -22.89
N LYS A 134 -6.24 6.98 -23.78
CA LYS A 134 -5.42 8.18 -23.97
C LYS A 134 -6.26 9.40 -24.36
N ASP A 135 -7.23 9.24 -25.26
CA ASP A 135 -8.16 10.31 -25.68
C ASP A 135 -9.06 10.82 -24.54
N LYS A 136 -9.17 10.07 -23.44
CA LYS A 136 -9.86 10.48 -22.20
C LYS A 136 -8.91 10.84 -21.05
N GLY A 137 -7.60 10.76 -21.26
CA GLY A 137 -6.57 11.01 -20.25
C GLY A 137 -6.27 9.83 -19.31
N LEU A 138 -6.89 8.67 -19.51
CA LEU A 138 -6.61 7.45 -18.76
C LEU A 138 -5.32 6.77 -19.27
N LYS A 139 -4.78 5.86 -18.46
CA LYS A 139 -3.64 4.99 -18.79
C LYS A 139 -4.06 3.54 -18.96
N VAL A 140 -3.33 2.78 -19.77
CA VAL A 140 -3.47 1.33 -19.88
C VAL A 140 -2.17 0.67 -19.42
N VAL A 141 -2.32 -0.31 -18.54
CA VAL A 141 -1.28 -1.20 -18.03
C VAL A 141 -1.62 -2.60 -18.52
N LEU A 142 -0.63 -3.34 -19.04
CA LEU A 142 -0.85 -4.72 -19.47
C LEU A 142 -0.56 -5.67 -18.30
N TYR A 143 -1.52 -6.52 -17.94
CA TYR A 143 -1.23 -7.62 -17.02
C TYR A 143 -0.44 -8.71 -17.76
N MET A 144 0.57 -9.27 -17.10
CA MET A 144 1.45 -10.30 -17.66
C MET A 144 1.57 -11.46 -16.67
N THR A 145 1.05 -12.61 -17.08
CA THR A 145 1.21 -13.87 -16.33
C THR A 145 2.61 -14.45 -16.52
N ASP A 146 3.08 -15.21 -15.53
CA ASP A 146 4.40 -15.82 -15.44
C ASP A 146 4.38 -17.36 -15.58
N ASP A 147 3.17 -17.91 -15.65
CA ASP A 147 2.86 -19.27 -15.23
C ASP A 147 2.02 -20.03 -16.29
N PRO A 148 2.52 -21.15 -16.82
CA PRO A 148 1.80 -21.96 -17.80
C PRO A 148 0.83 -22.99 -17.20
N GLN A 149 0.63 -23.10 -15.87
CA GLN A 149 -0.05 -24.26 -15.26
C GLN A 149 -1.45 -24.60 -15.83
N TRP A 150 -2.18 -23.62 -16.38
CA TRP A 150 -3.54 -23.80 -16.93
C TRP A 150 -3.56 -24.05 -18.45
N HIS A 151 -2.41 -24.34 -19.07
CA HIS A 151 -2.24 -24.48 -20.52
C HIS A 151 -3.14 -25.53 -21.19
N ASN A 152 -3.56 -26.57 -20.45
CA ASN A 152 -4.42 -27.63 -20.97
C ASN A 152 -5.63 -27.98 -20.08
N GLU A 153 -6.05 -27.08 -19.17
CA GLU A 153 -7.06 -27.39 -18.13
C GLU A 153 -8.39 -27.95 -18.68
N SER A 154 -8.84 -27.46 -19.83
CA SER A 154 -10.08 -27.89 -20.51
C SER A 154 -9.90 -29.08 -21.45
N GLY A 155 -8.70 -29.67 -21.51
CA GLY A 155 -8.34 -30.72 -22.46
C GLY A 155 -7.90 -30.22 -23.85
N PHE A 156 -7.77 -28.90 -24.02
CA PHE A 156 -7.22 -28.26 -25.21
C PHE A 156 -5.92 -27.53 -24.88
N GLU A 157 -4.88 -27.72 -25.71
CA GLU A 157 -3.56 -27.12 -25.51
C GLU A 157 -3.51 -25.69 -26.05
N TYR A 158 -3.36 -24.72 -25.14
CA TYR A 158 -3.24 -23.30 -25.48
C TYR A 158 -1.79 -22.85 -25.77
N LEU A 159 -0.76 -23.69 -25.54
CA LEU A 159 0.64 -23.32 -25.75
C LEU A 159 1.34 -24.17 -26.83
N ASP A 160 1.79 -23.50 -27.89
CA ASP A 160 2.49 -24.13 -29.02
C ASP A 160 4.01 -24.05 -28.88
N SER A 161 4.56 -24.98 -28.08
CA SER A 161 6.00 -25.17 -27.92
C SER A 161 6.73 -25.44 -29.24
N ALA A 162 6.08 -26.04 -30.24
CA ALA A 162 6.71 -26.38 -31.51
C ALA A 162 6.91 -25.14 -32.40
N ALA A 163 5.88 -24.30 -32.54
CA ALA A 163 5.97 -23.06 -33.31
C ALA A 163 6.88 -22.03 -32.65
N TYR A 164 6.88 -21.92 -31.31
CA TYR A 164 7.83 -21.05 -30.63
C TYR A 164 9.28 -21.57 -30.72
N SER A 165 9.49 -22.89 -30.61
CA SER A 165 10.82 -23.50 -30.84
C SER A 165 11.34 -23.21 -32.26
N ALA A 166 10.47 -23.32 -33.27
CA ALA A 166 10.80 -22.99 -34.65
C ALA A 166 11.14 -21.51 -34.84
N HIS A 167 10.43 -20.61 -34.15
CA HIS A 167 10.69 -19.17 -34.16
C HIS A 167 12.03 -18.80 -33.49
N LYS A 168 12.39 -19.45 -32.38
CA LYS A 168 13.66 -19.20 -31.67
C LYS A 168 14.87 -19.96 -32.24
N GLY A 169 14.64 -20.93 -33.13
CA GLY A 169 15.69 -21.79 -33.69
C GLY A 169 16.30 -22.78 -32.68
N GLN A 170 15.62 -23.02 -31.55
CA GLN A 170 16.05 -23.91 -30.48
C GLN A 170 14.84 -24.55 -29.79
N SER A 171 15.03 -25.70 -29.14
CA SER A 171 13.95 -26.37 -28.39
C SER A 171 13.58 -25.56 -27.14
N VAL A 172 12.30 -25.16 -27.02
CA VAL A 172 11.74 -24.49 -25.84
C VAL A 172 10.39 -25.11 -25.50
N ASP A 173 10.21 -25.51 -24.24
CA ASP A 173 8.93 -26.06 -23.75
C ASP A 173 8.15 -25.00 -22.96
N LEU A 174 7.09 -24.47 -23.58
CA LEU A 174 6.21 -23.47 -22.99
C LEU A 174 5.37 -23.99 -21.82
N THR A 175 5.30 -25.31 -21.61
CA THR A 175 4.61 -25.89 -20.44
C THR A 175 5.46 -25.78 -19.16
N THR A 176 6.74 -25.41 -19.29
CA THR A 176 7.65 -25.14 -18.17
C THR A 176 7.73 -23.64 -17.85
N ARG A 177 7.91 -23.25 -16.57
CA ARG A 177 8.06 -21.83 -16.20
C ARG A 177 9.28 -21.17 -16.86
N ASP A 178 10.35 -21.90 -17.13
CA ASP A 178 11.54 -21.36 -17.81
C ASP A 178 11.27 -21.08 -19.29
N GLY A 179 10.67 -22.02 -20.01
CA GLY A 179 10.32 -21.84 -21.43
C GLY A 179 9.20 -20.84 -21.64
N PHE A 180 8.18 -20.85 -20.77
CA PHE A 180 7.15 -19.81 -20.72
C PHE A 180 7.75 -18.45 -20.35
N GLY A 181 8.73 -18.42 -19.44
CA GLY A 181 9.50 -17.21 -19.08
C GLY A 181 10.22 -16.60 -20.28
N MET A 182 10.83 -17.43 -21.13
CA MET A 182 11.46 -17.00 -22.38
C MET A 182 10.45 -16.45 -23.39
N PHE A 183 9.30 -17.10 -23.55
CA PHE A 183 8.23 -16.64 -24.45
C PHE A 183 7.58 -15.34 -23.97
N SER A 184 7.22 -15.25 -22.69
CA SER A 184 6.66 -14.04 -22.10
C SER A 184 7.66 -12.87 -22.15
N TYR A 185 8.96 -13.10 -21.93
CA TYR A 185 10.01 -12.10 -22.12
C TYR A 185 9.97 -11.46 -23.52
N ASP A 186 9.90 -12.28 -24.58
CA ASP A 186 9.78 -11.76 -25.95
C ASP A 186 8.48 -10.94 -26.13
N ASN A 187 7.37 -11.35 -25.50
CA ASN A 187 6.11 -10.61 -25.55
C ASN A 187 6.20 -9.25 -24.83
N PHE A 188 6.87 -9.15 -23.67
CA PHE A 188 7.18 -7.84 -23.05
C PHE A 188 7.95 -6.95 -24.02
N VAL A 189 8.97 -7.52 -24.68
CA VAL A 189 9.86 -6.81 -25.63
C VAL A 189 9.12 -6.36 -26.89
N GLU A 190 8.15 -7.13 -27.38
CA GLU A 190 7.26 -6.74 -28.47
C GLU A 190 6.36 -5.57 -28.08
N VAL A 191 5.56 -5.70 -27.01
CA VAL A 191 4.57 -4.66 -26.68
C VAL A 191 5.22 -3.37 -26.17
N MET A 192 6.41 -3.45 -25.55
CA MET A 192 7.17 -2.25 -25.15
C MET A 192 7.81 -1.52 -26.35
N ALA A 193 7.95 -2.18 -27.51
CA ALA A 193 8.40 -1.56 -28.75
C ALA A 193 7.24 -1.01 -29.59
N ASP A 194 6.15 -1.77 -29.70
CA ASP A 194 5.02 -1.47 -30.58
C ASP A 194 4.07 -0.40 -30.00
N TYR A 195 3.90 -0.35 -28.67
CA TYR A 195 2.95 0.54 -28.01
C TYR A 195 3.66 1.66 -27.22
N PRO A 196 3.96 2.82 -27.84
CA PRO A 196 4.61 3.94 -27.16
C PRO A 196 3.74 4.59 -26.06
N ASP A 197 2.42 4.40 -26.10
CA ASP A 197 1.47 4.92 -25.11
C ASP A 197 1.08 3.90 -24.02
N LEU A 198 1.56 2.65 -24.08
CA LEU A 198 1.38 1.67 -23.00
C LEU A 198 2.11 2.17 -21.76
N ALA A 199 1.39 2.27 -20.64
CA ALA A 199 1.86 2.99 -19.45
C ALA A 199 2.63 2.12 -18.44
N GLY A 200 2.61 0.79 -18.60
CA GLY A 200 3.28 -0.11 -17.67
C GLY A 200 2.85 -1.57 -17.77
N PHE A 201 3.38 -2.37 -16.85
CA PHE A 201 3.03 -3.77 -16.64
C PHE A 201 2.55 -4.02 -15.21
N TRP A 202 1.61 -4.95 -15.07
CA TRP A 202 1.19 -5.54 -13.80
C TRP A 202 1.61 -7.02 -13.83
N ILE A 203 2.49 -7.40 -12.91
CA ILE A 203 3.15 -8.70 -12.85
C ILE A 203 2.42 -9.58 -11.83
N ASP A 204 2.08 -10.81 -12.23
CA ASP A 204 1.30 -11.72 -11.37
C ASP A 204 2.17 -12.54 -10.38
N ASN A 205 3.36 -12.96 -10.81
CA ASN A 205 4.48 -13.35 -9.95
C ASN A 205 5.77 -13.08 -10.73
N ASP A 206 6.91 -12.91 -10.05
CA ASP A 206 8.20 -12.85 -10.75
C ASP A 206 8.60 -14.23 -11.34
N ASN A 207 9.18 -14.23 -12.54
CA ASN A 207 9.71 -15.41 -13.24
C ASN A 207 11.23 -15.35 -13.30
N ALA A 208 11.90 -16.45 -12.92
CA ALA A 208 13.35 -16.53 -12.84
C ALA A 208 14.06 -16.23 -14.18
N TYR A 209 13.44 -16.53 -15.33
CA TYR A 209 13.99 -16.18 -16.65
C TYR A 209 14.04 -14.66 -16.88
N TRP A 210 13.02 -13.92 -16.40
CA TRP A 210 12.93 -12.47 -16.57
C TRP A 210 14.01 -11.75 -15.77
N GLU A 211 14.25 -12.17 -14.52
CA GLU A 211 15.31 -11.65 -13.66
C GLU A 211 16.69 -11.95 -14.27
N GLN A 212 16.97 -13.20 -14.62
CA GLN A 212 18.26 -13.62 -15.19
C GLN A 212 18.54 -12.96 -16.55
N SER A 213 17.51 -12.62 -17.31
CA SER A 213 17.59 -11.92 -18.60
C SER A 213 17.50 -10.39 -18.50
N GLY A 214 17.50 -9.84 -17.27
CA GLY A 214 17.49 -8.40 -16.99
C GLY A 214 16.29 -7.67 -17.59
N LEU A 215 15.10 -8.27 -17.57
CA LEU A 215 13.87 -7.72 -18.15
C LEU A 215 13.54 -6.34 -17.56
N TYR A 216 13.62 -6.21 -16.25
CA TYR A 216 13.20 -4.98 -15.58
C TYR A 216 14.23 -3.86 -15.76
N GLU A 217 15.53 -4.17 -15.72
CA GLU A 217 16.62 -3.27 -16.09
C GLU A 217 16.48 -2.81 -17.54
N ARG A 218 16.07 -3.72 -18.44
CA ARG A 218 15.77 -3.41 -19.83
C ARG A 218 14.59 -2.44 -19.96
N ILE A 219 13.47 -2.71 -19.30
CA ILE A 219 12.32 -1.79 -19.27
C ILE A 219 12.73 -0.44 -18.69
N ARG A 220 13.50 -0.40 -17.59
CA ARG A 220 13.99 0.87 -17.00
C ARG A 220 14.97 1.64 -17.88
N ARG A 221 15.64 0.97 -18.83
CA ARG A 221 16.55 1.58 -19.82
C ARG A 221 15.82 2.09 -21.07
N GLU A 222 14.95 1.26 -21.63
CA GLU A 222 14.32 1.49 -22.94
C GLU A 222 12.96 2.21 -22.85
N ARG A 223 12.24 2.04 -21.73
CA ARG A 223 10.92 2.66 -21.46
C ARG A 223 10.84 3.17 -20.00
N PRO A 224 11.71 4.12 -19.59
CA PRO A 224 11.86 4.56 -18.19
C PRO A 224 10.60 5.18 -17.55
N GLU A 225 9.63 5.59 -18.38
CA GLU A 225 8.32 6.12 -17.99
C GLU A 225 7.30 5.05 -17.63
N MET A 226 7.49 3.78 -18.05
CA MET A 226 6.56 2.70 -17.76
C MET A 226 6.56 2.36 -16.25
N THR A 227 5.38 2.14 -15.68
CA THR A 227 5.22 1.64 -14.32
C THR A 227 5.37 0.12 -14.26
N LEU A 228 5.97 -0.39 -13.18
CA LEU A 228 5.94 -1.82 -12.85
C LEU A 228 5.19 -2.02 -11.54
N SER A 229 4.14 -2.84 -11.53
CA SER A 229 3.46 -3.31 -10.32
C SER A 229 3.70 -4.81 -10.17
N ASN A 230 3.96 -5.32 -8.96
CA ASN A 230 4.04 -6.76 -8.71
C ASN A 230 3.03 -7.19 -7.63
N ASN A 231 2.48 -8.39 -7.79
CA ASN A 231 1.45 -8.98 -6.93
C ASN A 231 2.08 -9.61 -5.67
N ASN A 232 1.62 -9.16 -4.49
CA ASN A 232 1.98 -9.69 -3.17
C ASN A 232 3.50 -9.77 -2.85
N GLU A 233 4.31 -8.96 -3.54
CA GLU A 233 5.77 -8.95 -3.46
C GLU A 233 6.35 -7.52 -3.66
N ASP A 234 7.44 -7.20 -2.95
CA ASP A 234 8.02 -5.84 -2.91
C ASP A 234 9.53 -5.87 -3.24
N THR A 235 9.87 -5.99 -4.53
CA THR A 235 11.26 -5.91 -5.01
C THR A 235 11.65 -4.46 -5.36
N PRO A 236 12.89 -4.00 -5.08
CA PRO A 236 13.28 -2.59 -5.27
C PRO A 236 13.15 -2.02 -6.69
N ILE A 237 13.09 -2.88 -7.72
CA ILE A 237 12.99 -2.46 -9.12
C ILE A 237 11.54 -2.19 -9.57
N MET A 238 10.54 -2.73 -8.87
CA MET A 238 9.13 -2.41 -9.09
C MET A 238 8.81 -0.98 -8.63
N ASP A 239 7.67 -0.41 -9.03
CA ASP A 239 7.20 0.90 -8.53
C ASP A 239 6.20 0.76 -7.39
N MET A 240 5.35 -0.26 -7.46
CA MET A 240 4.18 -0.46 -6.59
C MET A 240 4.01 -1.93 -6.21
N VAL A 241 3.50 -2.16 -5.00
CA VAL A 241 3.05 -3.48 -4.53
C VAL A 241 1.54 -3.56 -4.66
N SER A 242 1.05 -4.54 -5.41
CA SER A 242 -0.37 -4.88 -5.48
C SER A 242 -0.71 -5.96 -4.46
N HIS A 243 -1.57 -5.66 -3.50
CA HIS A 243 -2.08 -6.61 -2.52
C HIS A 243 -3.36 -7.22 -3.05
N GLU A 244 -3.29 -8.40 -3.67
CA GLU A 244 -4.45 -9.11 -4.23
C GLU A 244 -5.35 -9.75 -3.15
N GLN A 245 -6.66 -9.53 -3.30
CA GLN A 245 -7.81 -10.21 -2.68
C GLN A 245 -7.62 -10.58 -1.19
N LYS A 246 -7.06 -9.65 -0.42
CA LYS A 246 -6.88 -9.79 1.01
C LYS A 246 -8.23 -9.96 1.73
N SER A 247 -8.20 -10.73 2.80
CA SER A 247 -9.36 -11.11 3.64
C SER A 247 -9.00 -11.13 5.14
N GLY A 248 -10.00 -11.25 6.01
CA GLY A 248 -9.79 -11.23 7.46
C GLY A 248 -9.52 -9.84 8.04
N MET A 249 -10.05 -8.78 7.41
CA MET A 249 -10.06 -7.41 7.94
C MET A 249 -11.29 -7.20 8.84
N LEU A 250 -11.18 -6.31 9.83
CA LEU A 250 -12.23 -6.01 10.80
C LEU A 250 -12.32 -4.49 11.04
N PRO A 251 -13.11 -3.73 10.25
CA PRO A 251 -14.17 -4.22 9.36
C PRO A 251 -13.67 -4.88 8.06
N ASP A 252 -14.53 -5.68 7.44
CA ASP A 252 -14.26 -6.47 6.21
C ASP A 252 -13.88 -5.64 4.97
N TYR A 253 -14.24 -4.36 5.02
CA TYR A 253 -13.92 -3.35 4.02
C TYR A 253 -12.64 -2.56 4.32
N ASP A 254 -12.06 -2.60 5.53
CA ASP A 254 -10.81 -1.89 5.82
C ASP A 254 -9.63 -2.64 5.19
N TYR A 255 -9.48 -2.48 3.88
CA TYR A 255 -8.46 -3.19 3.11
C TYR A 255 -7.04 -2.80 3.54
N ALA A 256 -6.87 -1.58 4.07
CA ALA A 256 -5.58 -1.08 4.51
C ALA A 256 -5.02 -1.93 5.67
N ALA A 257 -5.86 -2.40 6.59
CA ALA A 257 -5.51 -3.31 7.70
C ALA A 257 -4.76 -4.58 7.25
N ALA A 258 -4.98 -5.06 6.04
CA ALA A 258 -4.32 -6.26 5.52
C ALA A 258 -2.98 -6.02 4.81
N THR A 259 -2.65 -4.76 4.49
CA THR A 259 -1.46 -4.40 3.70
C THR A 259 -0.22 -4.19 4.57
N TRP A 260 0.96 -4.48 4.01
CA TRP A 260 2.25 -4.43 4.71
C TRP A 260 3.32 -3.58 4.00
N THR A 261 2.89 -2.65 3.14
CA THR A 261 3.78 -1.77 2.38
C THR A 261 3.85 -0.37 3.03
N PRO A 262 4.97 0.02 3.67
CA PRO A 262 5.07 1.29 4.38
C PRO A 262 5.32 2.47 3.42
N LEU A 263 4.74 3.63 3.72
CA LEU A 263 5.00 4.84 2.95
C LEU A 263 6.48 5.28 3.07
N PRO A 264 7.05 5.96 2.04
CA PRO A 264 6.41 6.41 0.81
C PRO A 264 6.46 5.39 -0.35
N ARG A 265 6.58 4.09 -0.11
CA ARG A 265 6.36 3.06 -1.14
C ARG A 265 4.92 3.14 -1.66
N LEU A 266 4.70 2.84 -2.94
CA LEU A 266 3.34 2.76 -3.51
C LEU A 266 2.71 1.42 -3.18
N ALA A 267 1.44 1.46 -2.78
CA ALA A 267 0.61 0.29 -2.58
C ALA A 267 -0.71 0.42 -3.33
N GLU A 268 -1.20 -0.73 -3.79
CA GLU A 268 -2.49 -0.96 -4.43
C GLU A 268 -3.21 -2.09 -3.69
N GLY A 269 -4.50 -1.93 -3.43
CA GLY A 269 -5.39 -2.99 -2.97
C GLY A 269 -6.22 -3.48 -4.14
N CYS A 270 -5.95 -4.68 -4.61
CA CYS A 270 -6.57 -5.29 -5.78
C CYS A 270 -7.68 -6.25 -5.34
N PHE A 271 -8.94 -6.03 -5.74
CA PHE A 271 -10.07 -6.84 -5.29
C PHE A 271 -11.26 -6.87 -6.27
N THR A 272 -11.98 -7.99 -6.23
CA THR A 272 -13.16 -8.26 -7.08
C THR A 272 -14.43 -7.54 -6.61
N THR A 273 -15.24 -6.99 -7.52
CA THR A 273 -16.55 -6.38 -7.18
C THR A 273 -17.65 -7.43 -6.98
N ALA A 274 -17.65 -8.45 -7.84
CA ALA A 274 -18.67 -9.50 -7.90
C ALA A 274 -18.20 -10.86 -7.33
N GLY A 275 -17.13 -10.87 -6.52
CA GLY A 275 -16.56 -12.09 -5.91
C GLY A 275 -15.88 -13.06 -6.88
N ARG A 276 -15.60 -12.61 -8.11
CA ARG A 276 -14.90 -13.33 -9.19
C ARG A 276 -14.04 -12.35 -9.98
N TRP A 277 -12.87 -12.82 -10.43
CA TRP A 277 -12.02 -12.07 -11.35
C TRP A 277 -12.67 -11.98 -12.74
N TRP A 278 -12.90 -13.13 -13.37
CA TRP A 278 -13.46 -13.24 -14.72
C TRP A 278 -14.95 -13.62 -14.73
N TYR A 279 -15.60 -13.38 -15.87
CA TYR A 279 -17.01 -13.74 -16.09
C TYR A 279 -17.20 -15.26 -16.17
N ASN A 280 -18.11 -15.78 -15.35
CA ASN A 280 -18.39 -17.22 -15.18
C ASN A 280 -19.73 -17.66 -15.80
N GLY A 281 -20.34 -16.85 -16.68
CA GLY A 281 -21.67 -17.12 -17.24
C GLY A 281 -22.84 -16.58 -16.40
N THR A 282 -22.58 -15.95 -15.24
CA THR A 282 -23.61 -15.52 -14.29
C THR A 282 -23.54 -14.01 -14.00
N ASP A 283 -24.70 -13.37 -13.92
CA ASP A 283 -24.87 -12.00 -13.38
C ASP A 283 -24.73 -12.03 -11.84
N ASN A 284 -23.49 -12.12 -11.35
CA ASN A 284 -23.19 -12.25 -9.93
C ASN A 284 -23.56 -10.98 -9.14
N THR A 285 -23.83 -11.11 -7.84
CA THR A 285 -24.16 -9.98 -6.97
C THR A 285 -22.91 -9.17 -6.61
N VAL A 286 -22.90 -7.88 -6.93
CA VAL A 286 -21.89 -6.92 -6.44
C VAL A 286 -22.25 -6.45 -5.03
N ASN A 287 -21.26 -6.39 -4.13
CA ASN A 287 -21.44 -5.78 -2.81
C ASN A 287 -20.96 -4.32 -2.82
N GLU A 288 -21.83 -3.43 -3.30
CA GLU A 288 -21.56 -1.98 -3.43
C GLU A 288 -21.00 -1.35 -2.14
N ALA A 289 -21.58 -1.67 -0.98
CA ALA A 289 -21.15 -1.12 0.30
C ALA A 289 -19.71 -1.54 0.65
N LEU A 290 -19.35 -2.81 0.43
CA LEU A 290 -17.99 -3.32 0.62
C LEU A 290 -17.02 -2.68 -0.36
N THR A 291 -17.38 -2.62 -1.65
CA THR A 291 -16.53 -2.09 -2.72
C THR A 291 -16.22 -0.61 -2.52
N LEU A 292 -17.23 0.23 -2.27
CA LEU A 292 -17.02 1.66 -2.02
C LEU A 292 -16.24 1.92 -0.74
N ARG A 293 -16.54 1.20 0.36
CA ARG A 293 -15.80 1.36 1.62
C ARG A 293 -14.35 0.91 1.55
N ARG A 294 -14.00 -0.07 0.71
CA ARG A 294 -12.61 -0.42 0.38
C ARG A 294 -11.89 0.68 -0.38
N ILE A 295 -12.57 1.37 -1.31
CA ILE A 295 -12.02 2.55 -2.00
C ILE A 295 -11.71 3.67 -1.00
N ILE A 296 -12.64 3.96 -0.09
CA ILE A 296 -12.46 5.01 0.93
C ILE A 296 -11.33 4.64 1.91
N SER A 297 -11.32 3.42 2.47
CA SER A 297 -10.29 2.98 3.43
C SER A 297 -8.89 3.01 2.83
N ASN A 298 -8.74 2.59 1.57
CA ASN A 298 -7.48 2.65 0.85
C ASN A 298 -7.02 4.10 0.63
N CYS A 299 -7.91 5.01 0.20
CA CYS A 299 -7.55 6.42 0.04
C CYS A 299 -7.02 7.03 1.35
N GLY A 300 -7.68 6.75 2.48
CA GLY A 300 -7.24 7.20 3.81
C GLY A 300 -5.96 6.55 4.34
N ALA A 301 -5.44 5.52 3.66
CA ALA A 301 -4.12 4.92 3.90
C ALA A 301 -3.10 5.24 2.79
N SER A 302 -3.40 6.16 1.88
CA SER A 302 -2.59 6.46 0.69
C SER A 302 -2.37 5.25 -0.25
N ILE A 303 -3.34 4.35 -0.33
CA ILE A 303 -3.34 3.12 -1.15
C ILE A 303 -4.29 3.34 -2.36
N ARG A 304 -3.95 2.82 -3.55
CA ARG A 304 -4.87 2.80 -4.70
C ARG A 304 -5.82 1.61 -4.63
N SER A 305 -7.04 1.71 -5.15
CA SER A 305 -7.93 0.56 -5.31
C SER A 305 -7.97 0.09 -6.76
N LEU A 306 -7.52 -1.13 -7.02
CA LEU A 306 -7.66 -1.78 -8.31
C LEU A 306 -8.90 -2.67 -8.28
N VAL A 307 -9.97 -2.13 -8.86
CA VAL A 307 -11.33 -2.66 -8.80
C VAL A 307 -11.51 -3.62 -9.96
N ALA A 308 -11.73 -4.91 -9.68
CA ALA A 308 -11.67 -5.96 -10.69
C ALA A 308 -13.02 -6.50 -11.13
N GLU A 309 -13.19 -6.55 -12.46
CA GLU A 309 -14.47 -6.81 -13.14
C GLU A 309 -14.28 -7.71 -14.36
N GLY A 310 -15.08 -8.78 -14.43
CA GLY A 310 -15.05 -9.77 -15.51
C GLY A 310 -16.02 -9.42 -16.63
N ALA A 311 -15.50 -9.24 -17.85
CA ALA A 311 -16.31 -8.89 -19.02
C ALA A 311 -16.84 -10.13 -19.77
N GLN A 312 -18.00 -9.99 -20.41
CA GLN A 312 -18.55 -10.94 -21.37
C GLN A 312 -17.80 -10.83 -22.73
N HIS A 313 -18.02 -11.74 -23.67
CA HIS A 313 -17.30 -11.75 -24.96
C HIS A 313 -17.34 -10.40 -25.70
N GLY A 314 -18.52 -9.80 -25.88
CA GLY A 314 -18.67 -8.45 -26.44
C GLY A 314 -18.14 -7.29 -25.59
N GLY A 315 -17.28 -7.53 -24.60
CA GLY A 315 -16.71 -6.53 -23.69
C GLY A 315 -17.68 -6.01 -22.63
N ARG A 316 -18.99 -6.08 -22.86
CA ARG A 316 -20.03 -5.69 -21.89
C ARG A 316 -19.84 -6.38 -20.55
N PHE A 317 -20.00 -5.64 -19.46
CA PHE A 317 -20.09 -6.23 -18.12
C PHE A 317 -21.47 -6.83 -17.86
N PRO A 318 -21.59 -7.77 -16.90
CA PRO A 318 -22.89 -8.22 -16.39
C PRO A 318 -23.74 -7.04 -15.87
N ALA A 319 -25.06 -7.19 -15.95
CA ALA A 319 -26.00 -6.11 -15.67
C ALA A 319 -25.86 -5.52 -14.26
N ARG A 320 -25.53 -6.35 -13.26
CA ARG A 320 -25.26 -5.89 -11.87
C ARG A 320 -23.95 -5.13 -11.71
N THR A 321 -22.95 -5.48 -12.49
CA THR A 321 -21.65 -4.78 -12.54
C THR A 321 -21.81 -3.41 -13.20
N GLU A 322 -22.48 -3.34 -14.36
CA GLU A 322 -22.79 -2.04 -14.99
C GLU A 322 -23.73 -1.19 -14.11
N ALA A 323 -24.71 -1.80 -13.43
CA ALA A 323 -25.56 -1.09 -12.46
C ALA A 323 -24.76 -0.52 -11.28
N PHE A 324 -23.81 -1.29 -10.74
CA PHE A 324 -22.87 -0.82 -9.73
C PHE A 324 -22.04 0.37 -10.25
N ASN A 325 -21.45 0.29 -11.43
CA ASN A 325 -20.65 1.40 -11.99
C ASN A 325 -21.48 2.67 -12.17
N ASN A 326 -22.75 2.55 -12.61
CA ASN A 326 -23.67 3.69 -12.72
C ASN A 326 -24.02 4.31 -11.35
N ALA A 327 -24.21 3.50 -10.31
CA ALA A 327 -24.47 3.96 -8.95
C ALA A 327 -23.21 4.60 -8.32
N ALA A 328 -22.08 3.90 -8.41
CA ALA A 328 -20.77 4.34 -7.96
C ALA A 328 -20.40 5.70 -8.54
N LYS A 329 -20.59 5.94 -9.85
CA LYS A 329 -20.39 7.26 -10.46
C LYS A 329 -21.16 8.35 -9.73
N THR A 330 -22.48 8.16 -9.58
CA THR A 330 -23.40 9.14 -9.01
C THR A 330 -23.05 9.45 -7.56
N TRP A 331 -22.63 8.44 -6.81
CA TRP A 331 -22.21 8.59 -5.41
C TRP A 331 -20.81 9.23 -5.28
N LEU A 332 -19.83 8.76 -6.07
CA LEU A 332 -18.45 9.26 -6.12
C LEU A 332 -18.39 10.73 -6.52
N ASP A 333 -19.15 11.16 -7.54
CA ASP A 333 -19.19 12.56 -8.00
C ASP A 333 -19.42 13.54 -6.83
N GLY A 334 -20.23 13.15 -5.84
CA GLY A 334 -20.55 13.96 -4.67
C GLY A 334 -19.60 13.84 -3.47
N VAL A 335 -18.56 13.00 -3.52
CA VAL A 335 -17.48 12.90 -2.50
C VAL A 335 -16.07 13.03 -3.08
N TRP A 336 -15.90 13.04 -4.41
CA TRP A 336 -14.58 12.93 -5.05
C TRP A 336 -13.59 14.04 -4.61
N GLY A 337 -14.09 15.21 -4.23
CA GLY A 337 -13.29 16.31 -3.67
C GLY A 337 -12.68 16.08 -2.28
N SER A 338 -12.93 14.93 -1.63
CA SER A 338 -12.23 14.46 -0.41
C SER A 338 -11.35 13.23 -0.64
N LEU A 339 -11.22 12.76 -1.88
CA LEU A 339 -10.41 11.58 -2.25
C LEU A 339 -9.33 11.93 -3.29
N ARG A 340 -9.65 12.81 -4.25
CA ARG A 340 -8.73 13.31 -5.28
C ARG A 340 -7.74 14.31 -4.70
N GLY A 341 -6.45 14.17 -5.01
CA GLY A 341 -5.43 15.10 -4.51
C GLY A 341 -5.25 15.09 -2.98
N THR A 342 -5.79 14.09 -2.28
CA THR A 342 -5.62 13.91 -0.84
C THR A 342 -4.78 12.67 -0.55
N GLU A 343 -3.83 12.72 0.37
CA GLU A 343 -3.12 11.53 0.85
C GLU A 343 -3.72 11.04 2.19
N GLY A 344 -3.29 9.87 2.68
CA GLY A 344 -3.81 9.24 3.89
C GLY A 344 -3.39 9.92 5.19
N GLY A 345 -4.30 9.96 6.16
CA GLY A 345 -4.18 10.73 7.40
C GLY A 345 -3.88 9.91 8.65
N GLY A 346 -3.36 10.59 9.68
CA GLY A 346 -3.01 10.05 10.99
C GLY A 346 -1.55 9.66 11.15
N TYR A 347 -0.67 9.94 10.19
CA TYR A 347 0.75 9.53 10.22
C TYR A 347 1.63 10.46 9.35
N LEU A 348 2.26 9.97 8.27
CA LEU A 348 3.25 10.69 7.44
C LEU A 348 2.81 12.10 7.02
N TYR A 349 1.56 12.25 6.58
CA TYR A 349 1.03 13.53 6.07
C TYR A 349 0.29 14.35 7.16
N GLY A 350 0.44 14.00 8.43
CA GLY A 350 -0.41 14.52 9.51
C GLY A 350 -1.83 13.94 9.44
N GLY A 351 -2.83 14.65 9.97
CA GLY A 351 -4.22 14.21 10.01
C GLY A 351 -4.68 13.78 11.41
N LEU A 352 -5.99 13.80 11.67
CA LEU A 352 -6.59 13.19 12.87
C LEU A 352 -6.36 11.66 12.89
N GLN A 353 -6.67 10.99 14.00
CA GLN A 353 -6.49 9.54 14.10
C GLN A 353 -7.56 8.74 13.31
N PRO A 354 -7.16 7.81 12.41
CA PRO A 354 -8.06 6.81 11.82
C PRO A 354 -8.20 5.55 12.70
N GLY A 355 -9.29 4.81 12.51
CA GLY A 355 -9.56 3.53 13.15
C GLY A 355 -10.96 3.42 13.74
N ARG A 356 -11.07 2.63 14.81
CA ARG A 356 -12.34 2.30 15.46
C ARG A 356 -12.89 3.47 16.30
N LEU A 357 -14.21 3.60 16.25
CA LEU A 357 -15.04 4.39 17.16
C LEU A 357 -15.80 3.45 18.11
N PRO A 358 -16.55 3.96 19.10
CA PRO A 358 -17.56 3.17 19.81
C PRO A 358 -18.59 2.51 18.87
N ASP A 359 -19.24 1.46 19.37
CA ASP A 359 -20.33 0.72 18.69
C ASP A 359 -19.96 0.15 17.30
N ASP A 360 -18.72 -0.32 17.15
CA ASP A 360 -18.13 -0.77 15.87
C ASP A 360 -18.17 0.29 14.74
N GLY A 361 -18.38 1.56 15.10
CA GLY A 361 -18.13 2.69 14.21
C GLY A 361 -16.67 2.72 13.74
N PHE A 362 -16.42 3.32 12.59
CA PHE A 362 -15.08 3.35 11.99
C PHE A 362 -14.90 4.60 11.15
N VAL A 363 -13.71 5.17 11.24
CA VAL A 363 -13.27 6.33 10.46
C VAL A 363 -11.95 6.07 9.77
N THR A 364 -11.81 6.61 8.57
CA THR A 364 -10.50 6.90 7.99
C THR A 364 -10.36 8.40 7.75
N VAL A 365 -9.13 8.85 7.48
CA VAL A 365 -8.82 10.28 7.32
C VAL A 365 -8.04 10.47 6.03
N THR A 366 -8.39 11.47 5.23
CA THR A 366 -7.53 11.99 4.17
C THR A 366 -7.09 13.43 4.49
N VAL A 367 -5.93 13.81 3.99
CA VAL A 367 -5.33 15.15 4.14
C VAL A 367 -5.13 15.74 2.75
N ASP A 368 -5.61 16.96 2.54
CA ASP A 368 -5.47 17.69 1.28
C ASP A 368 -3.99 18.00 1.02
N ARG A 369 -3.46 17.58 -0.13
CA ARG A 369 -2.02 17.64 -0.42
C ARG A 369 -1.53 19.06 -0.70
N ASP A 370 -2.41 19.90 -1.25
CA ASP A 370 -2.08 21.28 -1.63
C ASP A 370 -2.38 22.26 -0.47
N ASP A 371 -3.31 21.90 0.43
CA ASP A 371 -3.58 22.61 1.68
C ASP A 371 -3.73 21.65 2.89
N PRO A 372 -2.61 21.20 3.50
CA PRO A 372 -2.63 20.27 4.65
C PRO A 372 -3.32 20.80 5.93
N THR A 373 -3.83 22.04 5.94
CA THR A 373 -4.77 22.48 6.98
C THR A 373 -6.16 21.88 6.82
N THR A 374 -6.49 21.42 5.61
CA THR A 374 -7.71 20.71 5.25
C THR A 374 -7.55 19.21 5.42
N GLN A 375 -8.49 18.62 6.14
CA GLN A 375 -8.57 17.19 6.37
C GLN A 375 -10.02 16.75 6.15
N TYR A 376 -10.22 15.52 5.75
CA TYR A 376 -11.55 14.93 5.57
C TYR A 376 -11.64 13.71 6.47
N LEU A 377 -12.63 13.70 7.37
CA LEU A 377 -12.93 12.56 8.23
C LEU A 377 -14.05 11.76 7.56
N HIS A 378 -13.71 10.55 7.14
CA HIS A 378 -14.57 9.64 6.38
C HIS A 378 -15.19 8.62 7.33
N ILE A 379 -16.45 8.83 7.73
CA ILE A 379 -17.13 7.94 8.68
C ILE A 379 -17.81 6.81 7.91
N THR A 380 -17.10 5.70 7.74
CA THR A 380 -17.50 4.57 6.89
C THR A 380 -18.40 3.56 7.61
N THR A 381 -18.22 3.37 8.92
CA THR A 381 -19.27 2.80 9.79
C THR A 381 -19.72 3.87 10.78
N ARG A 382 -21.03 4.13 10.77
CA ARG A 382 -21.69 5.03 11.72
C ARG A 382 -21.66 4.46 13.15
N PRO A 383 -21.17 5.21 14.18
CA PRO A 383 -21.38 4.87 15.59
C PRO A 383 -22.82 5.20 16.04
N SER A 384 -23.20 4.84 17.27
CA SER A 384 -24.53 5.22 17.77
C SER A 384 -24.69 6.74 17.96
N GLY A 385 -25.94 7.21 17.98
CA GLY A 385 -26.25 8.63 18.18
C GLY A 385 -26.04 9.53 16.95
N ASP A 386 -25.68 10.79 17.19
CA ASP A 386 -25.50 11.87 16.21
C ASP A 386 -24.13 12.57 16.32
N THR A 387 -23.21 11.93 17.03
CA THR A 387 -21.95 12.52 17.50
C THR A 387 -20.79 11.58 17.19
N VAL A 388 -19.63 12.13 16.84
CA VAL A 388 -18.39 11.39 16.54
C VAL A 388 -17.25 12.00 17.35
N GLU A 389 -16.48 11.15 18.02
CA GLU A 389 -15.27 11.55 18.75
C GLU A 389 -14.03 10.85 18.17
N VAL A 390 -12.98 11.63 17.89
CA VAL A 390 -11.71 11.14 17.33
C VAL A 390 -10.53 11.84 18.00
N ARG A 391 -9.40 11.17 18.16
CA ARG A 391 -8.19 11.81 18.72
C ARG A 391 -7.64 12.86 17.76
N ASP A 392 -7.32 14.02 18.30
CA ASP A 392 -6.94 15.21 17.52
C ASP A 392 -5.56 15.15 16.89
N ASN A 393 -4.72 14.21 17.31
CA ASN A 393 -3.34 14.05 16.87
C ASN A 393 -2.54 15.36 16.88
N ALA A 394 -2.67 16.18 17.94
CA ALA A 394 -2.05 17.50 18.08
C ALA A 394 -2.53 18.59 17.07
N HIS A 395 -3.56 18.34 16.27
CA HIS A 395 -4.14 19.35 15.37
C HIS A 395 -5.18 20.21 16.09
N THR A 396 -4.91 21.51 16.24
CA THR A 396 -5.93 22.46 16.75
C THR A 396 -7.00 22.70 15.68
N VAL A 397 -8.23 22.28 15.93
CA VAL A 397 -9.36 22.39 15.00
C VAL A 397 -9.96 23.79 15.04
N ARG A 398 -10.37 24.30 13.86
CA ARG A 398 -10.88 25.66 13.65
C ARG A 398 -12.29 25.70 13.06
N ARG A 399 -12.68 24.70 12.27
CA ARG A 399 -14.00 24.57 11.65
C ARG A 399 -14.24 23.10 11.30
N VAL A 400 -15.47 22.64 11.49
CA VAL A 400 -15.96 21.34 10.99
C VAL A 400 -17.22 21.58 10.19
N GLU A 401 -17.34 20.93 9.04
CA GLU A 401 -18.46 21.07 8.11
C GLU A 401 -18.84 19.70 7.54
N ASP A 402 -20.14 19.47 7.34
CA ASP A 402 -20.65 18.42 6.47
C ASP A 402 -20.15 18.68 5.03
N PHE A 403 -19.38 17.76 4.46
CA PHE A 403 -18.70 17.98 3.17
C PHE A 403 -19.68 18.17 2.02
N ARG A 404 -20.75 17.36 1.97
CA ARG A 404 -21.72 17.37 0.86
C ARG A 404 -22.58 18.63 0.84
N THR A 405 -22.86 19.22 2.00
CA THR A 405 -23.78 20.38 2.13
C THR A 405 -23.11 21.70 2.49
N GLY A 406 -21.87 21.69 2.97
CA GLY A 406 -21.20 22.86 3.54
C GLY A 406 -21.83 23.35 4.85
N ARG A 407 -22.75 22.58 5.46
CA ARG A 407 -23.35 22.90 6.75
C ARG A 407 -22.28 22.80 7.84
N ARG A 408 -22.04 23.90 8.55
CA ARG A 408 -21.17 23.89 9.74
C ARG A 408 -21.74 22.98 10.82
N LEU A 409 -20.86 22.31 11.55
CA LEU A 409 -21.21 21.44 12.66
C LEU A 409 -20.68 22.02 13.96
N ALA A 410 -21.40 21.77 15.05
CA ALA A 410 -20.92 22.08 16.39
C ALA A 410 -19.80 21.08 16.74
N PHE A 411 -18.73 21.59 17.34
CA PHE A 411 -17.65 20.74 17.84
C PHE A 411 -17.08 21.28 19.14
N GLU A 412 -16.59 20.37 19.97
CA GLU A 412 -15.70 20.66 21.10
C GLU A 412 -14.35 19.99 20.83
N GLN A 413 -13.27 20.62 21.29
CA GLN A 413 -11.94 20.02 21.32
C GLN A 413 -11.37 20.18 22.72
N ARG A 414 -11.17 19.06 23.41
CA ARG A 414 -10.54 18.99 24.73
C ARG A 414 -9.88 17.63 24.94
N ASP A 415 -8.92 17.58 25.85
CA ASP A 415 -8.39 16.37 26.46
C ASP A 415 -7.91 15.29 25.44
N GLY A 416 -7.46 15.76 24.27
CA GLY A 416 -6.89 14.95 23.18
C GLY A 416 -7.90 14.53 22.11
N CYS A 417 -9.19 14.86 22.28
CA CYS A 417 -10.27 14.50 21.37
C CYS A 417 -10.86 15.73 20.67
N LEU A 418 -11.30 15.53 19.42
CA LEU A 418 -12.30 16.32 18.72
C LEU A 418 -13.63 15.57 18.81
N THR A 419 -14.64 16.21 19.41
CA THR A 419 -16.02 15.70 19.50
C THR A 419 -16.92 16.56 18.61
N VAL A 420 -17.53 15.97 17.59
CA VAL A 420 -18.42 16.67 16.62
C VAL A 420 -19.85 16.18 16.79
N SER A 421 -20.82 17.08 16.91
CA SER A 421 -22.23 16.75 17.20
C SER A 421 -23.22 17.35 16.18
N GLY A 422 -24.44 16.84 16.16
CA GLY A 422 -25.49 17.28 15.22
C GLY A 422 -25.37 16.65 13.83
N ILE A 423 -24.75 15.47 13.74
CA ILE A 423 -24.68 14.63 12.54
C ILE A 423 -26.02 13.89 12.41
N THR A 424 -27.03 14.60 11.90
CA THR A 424 -28.41 14.12 11.74
C THR A 424 -28.70 13.52 10.36
N ARG A 425 -27.74 13.59 9.44
CA ARG A 425 -27.78 12.94 8.13
C ARG A 425 -26.53 12.06 8.00
N TRP A 426 -26.74 10.85 7.53
CA TRP A 426 -25.70 9.84 7.37
C TRP A 426 -25.79 9.29 5.95
N ASP A 427 -24.65 9.26 5.28
CA ASP A 427 -24.45 8.62 3.99
C ASP A 427 -24.40 7.08 4.20
N PRO A 428 -24.93 6.26 3.27
CA PRO A 428 -24.88 4.80 3.40
C PRO A 428 -23.45 4.23 3.40
N TYR A 429 -22.48 4.92 2.77
CA TYR A 429 -21.12 4.41 2.58
C TYR A 429 -20.05 5.28 3.24
N ASP A 430 -20.20 6.62 3.21
CA ASP A 430 -19.21 7.56 3.76
C ASP A 430 -19.81 8.90 4.21
N THR A 431 -19.93 9.10 5.53
CA THR A 431 -20.34 10.42 6.05
C THR A 431 -19.10 11.31 6.20
N VAL A 432 -18.78 12.04 5.13
CA VAL A 432 -17.57 12.88 5.07
C VAL A 432 -17.74 14.21 5.79
N LEU A 433 -16.85 14.49 6.75
CA LEU A 433 -16.73 15.80 7.40
C LEU A 433 -15.46 16.52 6.92
N LYS A 434 -15.60 17.75 6.42
CA LYS A 434 -14.46 18.63 6.10
C LYS A 434 -14.01 19.36 7.36
N ILE A 435 -12.76 19.18 7.72
CA ILE A 435 -12.13 19.72 8.94
C ILE A 435 -11.05 20.72 8.53
N ARG A 436 -11.06 21.91 9.13
CA ARG A 436 -9.99 22.90 9.01
C ARG A 436 -9.22 23.00 10.32
N THR A 437 -7.90 22.93 10.24
CA THR A 437 -6.98 22.92 11.38
C THR A 437 -6.05 24.15 11.38
N ALA A 438 -5.30 24.36 12.45
CA ALA A 438 -4.19 25.31 12.47
C ALA A 438 -2.95 24.72 11.75
N PRO A 439 -2.18 25.51 10.99
CA PRO A 439 -1.07 25.02 10.17
C PRO A 439 0.18 24.54 10.95
N ARG A 440 0.13 24.52 12.30
CA ARG A 440 1.22 24.06 13.16
C ARG A 440 0.67 23.29 14.35
N ARG A 441 1.21 22.09 14.60
CA ARG A 441 0.90 21.21 15.74
C ARG A 441 1.66 21.66 17.00
N THR A 442 1.41 22.88 17.47
CA THR A 442 2.23 23.61 18.47
C THR A 442 2.28 22.99 19.87
N VAL A 443 1.55 21.91 20.13
CA VAL A 443 1.57 21.21 21.42
C VAL A 443 2.70 20.18 21.52
N LEU A 444 3.21 19.72 20.37
CA LEU A 444 4.34 18.79 20.28
C LEU A 444 5.66 19.50 20.62
N ILE A 445 6.60 18.74 21.16
CA ILE A 445 8.01 19.12 21.25
C ILE A 445 8.61 18.96 19.84
N PRO A 446 9.33 19.97 19.31
CA PRO A 446 9.98 19.87 18.01
C PRO A 446 11.20 18.92 18.07
N PRO A 447 11.66 18.35 16.94
CA PRO A 447 12.79 17.42 16.88
C PRO A 447 14.08 17.90 17.56
N ASP A 448 14.40 19.20 17.48
CA ASP A 448 15.57 19.81 18.13
C ASP A 448 15.44 19.95 19.65
N GLY A 449 14.26 19.71 20.21
CA GLY A 449 13.94 19.78 21.63
C GLY A 449 13.84 18.43 22.35
N ILE A 450 14.22 17.33 21.69
CA ILE A 450 14.11 15.95 22.19
C ILE A 450 15.27 15.08 21.67
N THR A 451 15.71 14.09 22.45
CA THR A 451 16.58 13.02 21.96
C THR A 451 16.06 11.65 22.40
N ALA A 452 16.45 10.60 21.67
CA ALA A 452 15.99 9.24 21.90
C ALA A 452 17.16 8.24 21.93
N THR A 453 17.13 7.31 22.90
CA THR A 453 18.01 6.15 22.98
C THR A 453 17.19 4.88 23.19
N ALA A 454 17.74 3.71 22.89
CA ALA A 454 17.06 2.43 23.12
C ALA A 454 18.03 1.36 23.63
N THR A 455 17.52 0.34 24.32
CA THR A 455 18.33 -0.79 24.80
C THR A 455 18.75 -1.76 23.69
N SER A 456 18.10 -1.68 22.52
CA SER A 456 18.51 -2.35 21.29
C SER A 456 18.24 -1.43 20.08
N SER A 457 18.99 -1.62 19.00
CA SER A 457 18.75 -1.00 17.68
C SER A 457 19.42 -1.86 16.60
N ALA A 458 18.74 -2.11 15.50
CA ALA A 458 19.36 -2.75 14.34
C ALA A 458 20.39 -1.80 13.69
N SER A 459 21.41 -2.38 13.04
CA SER A 459 22.42 -1.59 12.32
C SER A 459 21.77 -0.76 11.20
N GLY A 460 22.06 0.55 11.17
CA GLY A 460 21.45 1.50 10.23
C GLY A 460 20.12 2.11 10.68
N PHE A 461 19.49 1.60 11.74
CA PHE A 461 18.16 2.04 12.21
C PHE A 461 18.18 2.49 13.69
N PRO A 462 18.97 3.52 14.03
CA PRO A 462 19.19 3.95 15.41
C PRO A 462 17.94 4.60 16.03
N ALA A 463 17.85 4.55 17.36
CA ALA A 463 16.77 5.18 18.13
C ALA A 463 16.58 6.68 17.87
N ALA A 464 17.60 7.40 17.39
CA ALA A 464 17.48 8.82 17.02
C ALA A 464 16.41 9.08 15.94
N ASN A 465 16.19 8.12 15.04
CA ASN A 465 15.17 8.17 13.99
C ASN A 465 13.74 8.30 14.57
N LEU A 466 13.52 7.90 15.83
CA LEU A 466 12.21 8.03 16.48
C LEU A 466 11.74 9.48 16.63
N VAL A 467 12.66 10.46 16.56
CA VAL A 467 12.38 11.86 16.93
C VAL A 467 13.00 12.89 15.98
N ASP A 468 13.55 12.47 14.84
CA ASP A 468 14.14 13.37 13.83
C ASP A 468 13.09 14.22 13.08
N GLY A 469 11.85 13.74 13.02
CA GLY A 469 10.72 14.35 12.32
C GLY A 469 10.52 13.85 10.88
N ASP A 470 11.32 12.90 10.40
CA ASP A 470 11.23 12.30 9.06
C ASP A 470 10.61 10.90 9.16
N PHE A 471 9.30 10.83 8.93
CA PHE A 471 8.50 9.59 8.91
C PHE A 471 8.87 8.61 7.78
N THR A 472 9.91 8.89 7.00
CA THR A 472 10.49 7.95 6.02
C THR A 472 11.72 7.21 6.56
N THR A 473 12.38 7.73 7.61
CA THR A 473 13.31 6.96 8.45
C THR A 473 12.52 6.08 9.43
N TYR A 474 13.21 5.21 10.17
CA TYR A 474 12.62 4.45 11.28
C TYR A 474 13.69 3.89 12.21
N TRP A 475 13.31 3.62 13.45
CA TRP A 475 14.05 2.74 14.36
C TRP A 475 13.55 1.30 14.22
N ASP A 476 14.46 0.33 14.34
CA ASP A 476 14.18 -1.10 14.34
C ASP A 476 14.80 -1.70 15.61
N ALA A 477 14.02 -2.46 16.38
CA ALA A 477 14.45 -3.06 17.64
C ALA A 477 15.50 -4.16 17.48
N GLY A 478 15.79 -4.63 16.26
CA GLY A 478 16.76 -5.70 16.00
C GLY A 478 16.31 -7.04 16.57
N ASP A 479 15.08 -7.45 16.23
CA ASP A 479 14.39 -8.68 16.68
C ASP A 479 14.41 -8.92 18.20
N THR A 480 14.64 -7.86 18.98
CA THR A 480 14.79 -7.88 20.44
C THR A 480 13.53 -7.33 21.11
N ILE A 481 12.79 -8.22 21.79
CA ILE A 481 11.65 -7.90 22.66
C ILE A 481 11.78 -8.78 23.92
N PRO A 482 11.64 -8.24 25.14
CA PRO A 482 11.30 -6.85 25.48
C PRO A 482 12.42 -5.84 25.17
N VAL A 483 12.04 -4.57 24.99
CA VAL A 483 12.96 -3.47 24.64
C VAL A 483 12.49 -2.15 25.27
N SER A 484 13.42 -1.25 25.57
CA SER A 484 13.14 0.06 26.15
C SER A 484 13.58 1.17 25.21
N VAL A 485 12.73 2.18 25.03
CA VAL A 485 13.04 3.46 24.38
C VAL A 485 13.02 4.56 25.43
N THR A 486 14.11 5.28 25.63
CA THR A 486 14.21 6.45 26.51
C THR A 486 14.19 7.73 25.70
N LEU A 487 13.27 8.63 26.03
CA LEU A 487 13.13 9.97 25.46
C LEU A 487 13.59 11.02 26.49
N ASP A 488 14.54 11.88 26.14
CA ASP A 488 14.95 13.05 26.92
C ASP A 488 14.37 14.32 26.29
N VAL A 489 13.49 15.05 26.99
CA VAL A 489 12.89 16.30 26.51
C VAL A 489 13.65 17.56 26.94
N GLY A 490 14.92 17.39 27.31
CA GLY A 490 15.92 18.42 27.60
C GLY A 490 15.76 19.14 28.94
N ARG A 491 14.54 19.19 29.50
CA ARG A 491 14.23 19.78 30.81
C ARG A 491 12.93 19.26 31.39
N VAL A 492 12.80 19.32 32.71
CA VAL A 492 11.56 18.97 33.43
C VAL A 492 10.40 19.84 32.96
N ARG A 493 9.37 19.22 32.38
CA ARG A 493 8.17 19.88 31.84
C ARG A 493 6.97 18.94 31.91
N HIS A 494 5.77 19.47 31.69
CA HIS A 494 4.57 18.63 31.58
C HIS A 494 4.59 17.87 30.24
N LEU A 495 4.36 16.55 30.30
CA LEU A 495 4.14 15.67 29.16
C LEU A 495 2.70 15.17 29.23
N ALA A 496 1.91 15.51 28.21
CA ALA A 496 0.52 15.11 28.12
C ALA A 496 0.39 13.67 27.59
N TYR A 497 1.06 13.35 26.48
CA TYR A 497 1.01 12.04 25.84
C TYR A 497 2.18 11.76 24.90
N LEU A 498 2.39 10.47 24.59
CA LEU A 498 3.20 9.97 23.48
C LEU A 498 2.28 9.66 22.28
N ALA A 499 2.77 9.92 21.06
CA ALA A 499 2.08 9.69 19.80
C ALA A 499 2.95 8.81 18.88
N LEU A 500 2.69 7.50 18.94
CA LEU A 500 3.48 6.43 18.31
C LEU A 500 3.01 6.17 16.89
N ASN A 501 3.90 6.35 15.91
CA ASN A 501 3.66 6.03 14.51
C ASN A 501 4.48 4.78 14.19
N GLN A 502 3.82 3.63 14.31
CA GLN A 502 4.43 2.32 14.10
C GLN A 502 4.52 2.04 12.61
N ARG A 503 5.63 1.45 12.17
CA ARG A 503 5.89 1.31 10.73
C ARG A 503 4.88 0.38 10.08
N GLU A 504 4.33 0.79 8.95
CA GLU A 504 3.22 0.08 8.25
C GLU A 504 3.69 -1.14 7.44
N TRP A 505 4.66 -1.90 7.97
CA TRP A 505 5.32 -3.06 7.34
C TRP A 505 4.68 -4.42 7.66
N SER A 506 3.54 -4.44 8.34
CA SER A 506 2.79 -5.67 8.68
C SER A 506 1.28 -5.38 8.70
N PRO A 507 0.40 -6.38 8.47
CA PRO A 507 -1.02 -6.20 8.70
C PRO A 507 -1.32 -5.96 10.18
N THR A 508 -2.53 -5.53 10.51
CA THR A 508 -2.92 -5.16 11.87
C THR A 508 -3.47 -6.30 12.72
N GLN A 509 -3.58 -7.52 12.19
CA GLN A 509 -4.03 -8.70 12.94
C GLN A 509 -3.51 -10.00 12.31
N ASN A 510 -3.53 -11.07 13.10
CA ASN A 510 -3.26 -12.42 12.62
C ASN A 510 -4.27 -12.82 11.53
N ARG A 511 -3.75 -13.25 10.38
CA ARG A 511 -4.52 -13.61 9.17
C ARG A 511 -3.72 -14.55 8.27
N GLU A 512 -4.37 -15.14 7.28
CA GLU A 512 -3.71 -15.98 6.28
C GLU A 512 -4.20 -15.58 4.88
N THR A 513 -3.29 -15.39 3.92
CA THR A 513 -3.61 -15.16 2.50
C THR A 513 -2.83 -16.14 1.66
N PHE A 514 -3.51 -16.91 0.79
CA PHE A 514 -2.86 -17.89 -0.11
C PHE A 514 -1.89 -18.85 0.62
N GLY A 515 -2.26 -19.31 1.83
CA GLY A 515 -1.43 -20.17 2.68
C GLY A 515 -0.27 -19.46 3.41
N ARG A 516 -0.01 -18.18 3.13
CA ARG A 516 0.98 -17.35 3.81
C ARG A 516 0.36 -16.76 5.08
N LYS A 517 0.91 -17.11 6.26
CA LYS A 517 0.50 -16.53 7.54
C LYS A 517 1.11 -15.15 7.71
N GLU A 518 0.27 -14.17 8.04
CA GLU A 518 0.65 -12.77 8.22
C GLU A 518 0.12 -12.29 9.59
N ASP A 519 0.87 -11.48 10.33
CA ASP A 519 0.52 -11.06 11.70
C ASP A 519 1.11 -9.68 12.03
N SER A 520 0.72 -9.07 13.16
CA SER A 520 1.06 -7.68 13.47
C SER A 520 2.34 -7.52 14.29
N ALA A 521 3.33 -6.87 13.69
CA ALA A 521 4.59 -6.48 14.32
C ALA A 521 4.48 -5.19 15.19
N ARG A 522 3.26 -4.82 15.61
CA ARG A 522 3.01 -3.65 16.46
C ARG A 522 3.19 -4.00 17.94
N ILE A 523 3.56 -2.99 18.73
CA ILE A 523 3.51 -3.00 20.20
C ILE A 523 2.16 -3.53 20.66
N LYS A 524 2.19 -4.48 21.59
CA LYS A 524 1.02 -4.95 22.32
C LYS A 524 1.10 -4.48 23.76
N ASP A 525 1.81 -5.21 24.62
CA ASP A 525 1.89 -4.90 26.04
C ASP A 525 3.02 -3.86 26.28
N TYR A 526 2.72 -2.79 27.01
CA TYR A 526 3.67 -1.70 27.27
C TYR A 526 3.58 -1.14 28.69
N ARG A 527 4.67 -0.49 29.14
CA ARG A 527 4.78 0.30 30.36
C ARG A 527 5.58 1.58 30.09
N VAL A 528 5.24 2.69 30.75
CA VAL A 528 6.00 3.95 30.69
C VAL A 528 6.47 4.35 32.07
N PHE A 529 7.77 4.56 32.24
CA PHE A 529 8.41 5.08 33.45
C PHE A 529 8.93 6.49 33.21
N THR A 530 9.10 7.28 34.27
CA THR A 530 9.60 8.67 34.15
C THR A 530 10.71 9.01 35.14
N SER A 531 11.52 10.00 34.78
CA SER A 531 12.63 10.51 35.59
C SER A 531 12.88 12.01 35.34
N ASP A 532 13.50 12.71 36.29
CA ASP A 532 13.96 14.10 36.14
C ASP A 532 15.47 14.21 35.86
N ASP A 533 16.26 13.19 36.25
CA ASP A 533 17.72 13.15 36.17
C ASP A 533 18.26 12.08 35.18
N GLY A 534 17.42 11.15 34.73
CA GLY A 534 17.74 10.04 33.82
C GLY A 534 18.25 8.78 34.55
N VAL A 535 18.40 8.84 35.88
CA VAL A 535 19.02 7.82 36.73
C VAL A 535 18.01 7.28 37.74
N THR A 536 17.29 8.18 38.40
CA THR A 536 16.24 7.90 39.38
C THR A 536 14.90 7.80 38.65
N TRP A 537 14.40 6.57 38.48
CA TRP A 537 13.14 6.29 37.78
C TRP A 537 11.97 6.08 38.75
N SER A 538 10.76 6.39 38.29
CA SER A 538 9.53 6.05 39.01
C SER A 538 9.49 4.55 39.33
N GLN A 539 9.07 4.19 40.55
CA GLN A 539 9.04 2.79 40.99
C GLN A 539 7.95 2.01 40.26
N GLU A 540 6.78 2.63 40.13
CA GLU A 540 5.68 2.16 39.29
C GLU A 540 5.70 2.87 37.92
N PRO A 541 5.12 2.25 36.86
CA PRO A 541 4.89 2.92 35.59
C PRO A 541 3.78 3.98 35.74
N VAL A 542 3.95 5.13 35.08
CA VAL A 542 2.95 6.21 35.05
C VAL A 542 1.81 5.93 34.07
N ALA A 543 2.04 5.05 33.09
CA ALA A 543 1.04 4.50 32.19
C ALA A 543 1.44 3.07 31.79
N ALA A 544 0.46 2.18 31.64
CA ALA A 544 0.69 0.80 31.21
C ALA A 544 -0.59 0.24 30.58
N GLY A 545 -0.46 -0.72 29.66
CA GLY A 545 -1.61 -1.39 29.08
C GLY A 545 -1.33 -2.11 27.78
N VAL A 546 -2.40 -2.34 27.01
CA VAL A 546 -2.36 -2.92 25.66
C VAL A 546 -2.58 -1.80 24.64
N LEU A 547 -1.66 -1.65 23.70
CA LEU A 547 -1.80 -0.69 22.58
C LEU A 547 -2.60 -1.34 21.44
N GLU A 548 -3.58 -0.63 20.86
CA GLU A 548 -4.38 -1.13 19.74
C GLU A 548 -3.49 -1.47 18.53
N SER A 549 -3.63 -2.67 17.99
CA SER A 549 -3.05 -3.03 16.69
C SER A 549 -3.94 -2.52 15.57
N ALA A 550 -3.62 -1.34 15.05
CA ALA A 550 -4.32 -0.71 13.93
C ALA A 550 -3.36 0.22 13.17
N LYS A 551 -3.80 0.77 12.02
CA LYS A 551 -3.00 1.66 11.17
C LYS A 551 -3.04 3.12 11.63
N GLY A 552 -1.97 3.85 11.35
CA GLY A 552 -1.76 5.23 11.78
C GLY A 552 -1.47 5.38 13.28
N VAL A 553 -1.28 6.63 13.73
CA VAL A 553 -0.85 6.97 15.10
C VAL A 553 -1.64 6.28 16.21
N ARG A 554 -0.94 5.84 17.25
CA ARG A 554 -1.53 5.36 18.51
C ARG A 554 -0.96 6.13 19.69
N PHE A 555 -1.76 6.32 20.75
CA PHE A 555 -1.43 7.22 21.85
C PHE A 555 -1.21 6.49 23.17
N ILE A 556 -0.33 7.05 23.98
CA ILE A 556 -0.21 6.72 25.41
C ILE A 556 -0.33 8.05 26.16
N ASP A 557 -1.47 8.29 26.81
CA ASP A 557 -1.66 9.45 27.67
C ASP A 557 -0.87 9.28 28.98
N LEU A 558 -0.28 10.37 29.47
CA LEU A 558 0.63 10.39 30.63
C LEU A 558 0.16 11.38 31.71
N GLY A 559 -0.06 12.65 31.36
CA GLY A 559 -0.48 13.70 32.30
C GLY A 559 0.52 14.05 33.41
N VAL A 560 1.82 13.80 33.21
CA VAL A 560 2.88 13.91 34.24
C VAL A 560 3.82 15.08 34.00
N ARG A 561 4.65 15.40 35.00
CA ARG A 561 5.82 16.27 34.84
C ARG A 561 7.10 15.46 35.00
N CYS A 562 7.96 15.48 33.98
CA CYS A 562 9.28 14.84 34.01
C CYS A 562 10.24 15.49 33.00
N ARG A 563 11.53 15.10 33.01
CA ARG A 563 12.47 15.35 31.90
C ARG A 563 12.60 14.14 30.96
N TYR A 564 12.49 12.93 31.50
CA TYR A 564 12.66 11.70 30.77
C TYR A 564 11.38 10.86 30.82
N ALA A 565 11.04 10.23 29.71
CA ALA A 565 10.03 9.18 29.63
C ALA A 565 10.64 7.95 28.96
N ARG A 566 10.55 6.78 29.61
CA ARG A 566 11.02 5.50 29.06
C ARG A 566 9.81 4.61 28.77
N LEU A 567 9.59 4.33 27.49
CA LEU A 567 8.63 3.35 27.01
C LEU A 567 9.30 1.97 27.00
N ASP A 568 8.92 1.12 27.95
CA ASP A 568 9.25 -0.30 27.96
C ASP A 568 8.17 -1.04 27.17
N VAL A 569 8.57 -1.69 26.07
CA VAL A 569 7.70 -2.56 25.27
C VAL A 569 7.96 -4.00 25.71
N ASP A 570 6.93 -4.60 26.31
CA ASP A 570 7.00 -5.96 26.87
C ASP A 570 6.68 -7.03 25.81
N SER A 571 5.82 -6.71 24.84
CA SER A 571 5.45 -7.64 23.76
C SER A 571 5.01 -6.97 22.46
N THR A 572 5.02 -7.75 21.38
CA THR A 572 4.37 -7.44 20.09
C THR A 572 3.10 -8.27 19.94
N TRP A 573 2.18 -7.86 19.05
CA TRP A 573 0.96 -8.62 18.78
C TRP A 573 1.19 -9.97 18.11
N ALA A 574 2.20 -10.08 17.24
CA ALA A 574 2.48 -11.29 16.47
C ALA A 574 2.77 -12.53 17.32
N ALA A 575 2.18 -13.66 16.95
CA ALA A 575 2.43 -14.95 17.59
C ALA A 575 3.77 -15.59 17.16
N GLU A 576 4.36 -16.40 18.04
CA GLU A 576 5.60 -17.18 17.77
C GLU A 576 5.46 -18.13 16.57
N THR A 577 4.24 -18.56 16.26
CA THR A 577 3.88 -19.35 15.08
C THR A 577 3.96 -18.57 13.76
N VAL A 578 4.30 -17.28 13.79
CA VAL A 578 4.55 -16.43 12.61
C VAL A 578 5.91 -15.70 12.73
N PRO A 579 7.06 -16.42 12.59
CA PRO A 579 8.41 -15.86 12.80
C PRO A 579 8.82 -14.70 11.88
N ALA A 580 8.05 -14.45 10.81
CA ALA A 580 8.22 -13.27 9.98
C ALA A 580 8.02 -11.95 10.77
N PHE A 581 7.13 -11.96 11.77
CA PHE A 581 6.72 -10.77 12.55
C PHE A 581 6.95 -10.91 14.07
N TYR A 582 7.11 -12.13 14.60
CA TYR A 582 7.33 -12.38 16.03
C TYR A 582 8.56 -11.64 16.58
N ARG A 583 8.39 -10.88 17.67
CA ARG A 583 9.39 -10.02 18.33
C ARG A 583 10.05 -8.96 17.45
N LYS A 584 9.49 -8.67 16.28
CA LYS A 584 10.00 -7.61 15.40
C LYS A 584 9.21 -6.34 15.64
N LEU A 585 9.90 -5.23 15.81
CA LEU A 585 9.28 -3.93 16.07
C LEU A 585 10.01 -2.85 15.29
N ARG A 586 9.23 -2.03 14.58
CA ARG A 586 9.71 -0.85 13.84
C ARG A 586 8.78 0.33 14.10
N ILE A 587 9.35 1.49 14.36
CA ILE A 587 8.60 2.72 14.65
C ILE A 587 9.22 3.83 13.81
N ASP A 588 8.38 4.50 13.01
CA ASP A 588 8.79 5.60 12.15
C ASP A 588 8.99 6.88 12.98
N HIS A 589 8.06 7.20 13.90
CA HIS A 589 8.14 8.44 14.69
C HIS A 589 7.34 8.42 16.02
N VAL A 590 7.89 9.04 17.06
CA VAL A 590 7.31 9.21 18.41
C VAL A 590 7.16 10.70 18.73
N GLY A 591 5.97 11.25 18.52
CA GLY A 591 5.67 12.63 18.91
C GLY A 591 5.42 12.73 20.41
N VAL A 592 6.08 13.67 21.10
CA VAL A 592 5.82 13.96 22.53
C VAL A 592 5.04 15.25 22.66
N ALA A 593 3.83 15.18 23.23
CA ALA A 593 2.96 16.32 23.46
C ALA A 593 3.11 16.88 24.88
N THR A 594 3.01 18.20 25.02
CA THR A 594 3.14 18.90 26.30
C THR A 594 1.80 19.31 26.92
N HIS A 595 0.76 19.37 26.11
CA HIS A 595 -0.62 19.67 26.47
C HIS A 595 -1.54 19.18 25.34
N HIS A 596 -2.85 19.17 25.56
CA HIS A 596 -3.81 18.92 24.49
C HIS A 596 -4.25 20.24 23.83
N PRO A 597 -4.55 20.24 22.52
CA PRO A 597 -5.33 21.30 21.89
C PRO A 597 -6.64 21.56 22.65
N ARG A 598 -7.11 22.81 22.62
CA ARG A 598 -8.40 23.21 23.18
C ARG A 598 -9.12 24.19 22.26
N GLY A 599 -10.43 24.00 22.09
CA GLY A 599 -11.25 24.84 21.24
C GLY A 599 -12.70 24.38 21.16
N GLY A 600 -13.48 25.05 20.32
CA GLY A 600 -14.85 24.66 20.01
C GLY A 600 -15.47 25.59 18.98
N GLY A 601 -16.50 25.09 18.29
CA GLY A 601 -17.26 25.83 17.30
C GLY A 601 -18.75 25.64 17.52
N ARG A 602 -19.52 26.72 17.31
CA ARG A 602 -20.98 26.63 17.15
C ARG A 602 -21.27 26.36 15.67
N GLY A 603 -22.18 25.42 15.41
CA GLY A 603 -22.71 25.15 14.07
C GLY A 603 -23.52 26.32 13.52
#